data_AF-A0A1A8FGV7-F1
#
_entry.id   AF-A0A1A8FGV7-F1
#
_cell.length_a   1.000
_cell.length_b   1.000
_cell.length_c   1.000
_cell.angle_alpha   90.00
_cell.angle_beta   90.00
_cell.angle_gamma   90.00
#
_symmetry.space_group_name_H-M   'P 1'
#
loop_
_entity.id
_entity.type
_entity.pdbx_description
1 polymer ?
#
loop_
_entity_poly.entity_id
_entity_poly.type
_entity_poly.pdbx_seq_one_letter_code
_entity_poly.pdbx_strand_id
1 'polypeptide(L)'
;EGASSHPCDDTYCGAFPESEPEVKAVAKFLRKHKKRIKAYISIHAYAQMLLYPYSYKYATIPNFNCVESAAHSAVTALYSAYGV
;
A
#
# COMPACT_ATOMS: atom_id res chain seq x y z
N GLU A 1 -8.80 -1.81 15.13
CA GLU A 1 -9.53 -2.76 14.26
C GLU A 1 -9.28 -2.40 12.79
N GLY A 2 -9.38 -3.37 11.87
CA GLY A 2 -9.06 -3.17 10.45
C GLY A 2 -8.86 -4.44 9.61
N ALA A 3 -8.94 -5.62 10.24
CA ALA A 3 -8.98 -6.93 9.59
C ALA A 3 -9.73 -7.92 10.51
N SER A 4 -10.19 -9.04 9.96
CA SER A 4 -10.92 -10.06 10.73
C SER A 4 -10.06 -11.27 11.08
N SER A 5 -10.36 -11.91 12.22
CA SER A 5 -9.83 -13.22 12.62
C SER A 5 -10.76 -14.39 12.23
N HIS A 6 -11.95 -14.12 11.70
CA HIS A 6 -12.89 -15.15 11.27
C HIS A 6 -12.60 -15.57 9.83
N PRO A 7 -12.32 -16.86 9.56
CA PRO A 7 -11.95 -17.32 8.22
C PRO A 7 -13.01 -17.13 7.13
N CYS A 8 -14.28 -16.93 7.52
CA CYS A 8 -15.38 -16.73 6.58
C CYS A 8 -15.58 -15.27 6.17
N ASP A 9 -14.84 -14.33 6.76
CA ASP A 9 -14.97 -12.91 6.44
C ASP A 9 -14.08 -12.54 5.25
N ASP A 10 -14.58 -11.65 4.38
CA ASP A 10 -13.84 -11.14 3.20
C ASP A 10 -12.50 -10.47 3.54
N THR A 11 -12.32 -10.05 4.80
CA THR A 11 -11.11 -9.36 5.30
C THR A 11 -10.31 -10.19 6.29
N TYR A 12 -10.45 -11.52 6.25
CA TYR A 12 -9.68 -12.44 7.08
C TYR A 12 -8.17 -12.25 6.90
N CYS A 13 -7.44 -12.12 8.02
CA CYS A 13 -6.01 -11.80 8.00
C CYS A 13 -5.06 -13.02 7.90
N GLY A 14 -5.62 -14.23 7.85
CA GLY A 14 -4.83 -15.48 7.89
C GLY A 14 -4.46 -15.91 9.31
N ALA A 15 -3.87 -17.10 9.42
CA ALA A 15 -3.52 -17.68 10.72
C ALA A 15 -2.34 -16.97 11.41
N PHE A 16 -1.47 -16.33 10.63
CA PHE A 16 -0.32 -15.55 11.07
C PHE A 16 0.19 -14.64 9.92
N PRO A 17 0.99 -13.59 10.20
CA PRO A 17 1.55 -12.74 9.16
C PRO A 17 2.36 -13.53 8.12
N GLU A 18 2.12 -13.28 6.83
CA GLU A 18 2.74 -14.01 5.70
C GLU A 18 2.39 -15.52 5.66
N SER A 19 1.20 -15.91 6.11
CA SER A 19 0.67 -17.27 5.96
C SER A 19 0.41 -17.65 4.50
N GLU A 20 -0.12 -16.72 3.71
CA GLU A 20 -0.40 -16.94 2.29
C GLU A 20 0.91 -17.05 1.46
N PRO A 21 1.04 -18.07 0.60
CA PRO A 21 2.26 -18.29 -0.19
C PRO A 21 2.58 -17.13 -1.14
N GLU A 22 1.56 -16.45 -1.67
CA GLU A 22 1.68 -15.28 -2.55
C GLU A 22 2.29 -14.10 -1.80
N VAL A 23 1.75 -13.77 -0.63
CA VAL A 23 2.24 -12.67 0.22
C VAL A 23 3.66 -12.96 0.69
N LYS A 24 3.92 -14.21 1.12
CA LYS A 24 5.26 -14.66 1.54
C LYS A 24 6.29 -14.54 0.41
N ALA A 25 5.92 -14.85 -0.83
CA ALA A 25 6.80 -14.71 -1.99
C ALA A 25 7.17 -13.24 -2.25
N VAL A 26 6.19 -12.33 -2.25
CA VAL A 26 6.41 -10.89 -2.42
C VAL A 26 7.28 -10.33 -1.30
N ALA A 27 6.95 -10.62 -0.03
CA ALA A 27 7.70 -10.15 1.13
C ALA A 27 9.16 -10.64 1.09
N LYS A 28 9.38 -11.90 0.72
CA LYS A 28 10.73 -12.48 0.53
C LYS A 28 11.49 -11.77 -0.59
N PHE A 29 10.85 -11.48 -1.73
CA PHE A 29 11.46 -10.77 -2.83
C PHE A 29 11.88 -9.33 -2.44
N LEU A 30 10.98 -8.59 -1.80
CA LEU A 30 11.24 -7.22 -1.35
C LEU A 30 12.38 -7.18 -0.33
N ARG A 31 12.38 -8.08 0.67
CA ARG A 31 13.48 -8.18 1.65
C ARG A 31 14.82 -8.49 0.99
N LYS A 32 14.85 -9.44 0.04
CA LYS A 32 16.07 -9.82 -0.70
C LYS A 32 16.66 -8.63 -1.48
N HIS A 33 15.81 -7.74 -2.01
CA HIS A 33 16.22 -6.63 -2.86
C HIS A 33 16.08 -5.24 -2.22
N LYS A 34 15.92 -5.15 -0.90
CA LYS A 34 15.64 -3.90 -0.17
C LYS A 34 16.61 -2.74 -0.44
N LYS A 35 17.87 -3.05 -0.79
CA LYS A 35 18.88 -2.03 -1.12
C LYS A 35 18.67 -1.40 -2.51
N ARG A 36 18.07 -2.16 -3.43
CA ARG A 36 17.85 -1.80 -4.83
C ARG A 36 16.47 -1.20 -5.09
N ILE A 37 15.43 -1.72 -4.46
CA ILE A 37 14.06 -1.23 -4.61
C ILE A 37 13.95 0.13 -3.93
N LYS A 38 13.48 1.15 -4.66
CA LYS A 38 13.37 2.54 -4.18
C LYS A 38 11.93 3.01 -3.98
N ALA A 39 10.97 2.36 -4.63
CA ALA A 39 9.55 2.64 -4.51
C ALA A 39 8.74 1.34 -4.56
N TYR A 40 7.55 1.36 -3.96
CA TYR A 40 6.57 0.28 -3.99
C TYR A 40 5.20 0.90 -4.28
N ILE A 41 4.51 0.39 -5.29
CA ILE A 41 3.18 0.83 -5.70
C ILE A 41 2.29 -0.41 -5.77
N SER A 42 1.22 -0.44 -4.97
CA SER A 42 0.18 -1.46 -5.02
C SER A 42 -1.06 -0.85 -5.66
N ILE A 43 -1.56 -1.45 -6.73
CA ILE A 43 -2.69 -0.91 -7.50
C ILE A 43 -3.94 -1.69 -7.11
N HIS A 44 -4.99 -0.96 -6.74
CA HIS A 44 -6.30 -1.48 -6.38
C HIS A 44 -7.38 -0.67 -7.09
N ALA A 45 -8.60 -1.20 -7.12
CA ALA A 45 -9.80 -0.50 -7.57
C ALA A 45 -10.96 -0.83 -6.64
N TYR A 46 -11.96 0.04 -6.46
CA TYR A 46 -12.17 1.37 -7.06
C TYR A 46 -11.89 2.49 -6.03
N ALA A 47 -12.34 3.72 -6.32
CA ALA A 47 -12.45 4.92 -5.46
C ALA A 47 -11.67 6.16 -5.91
N GLN A 48 -10.82 6.07 -6.94
CA GLN A 48 -10.00 7.20 -7.43
C GLN A 48 -9.13 7.84 -6.33
N MET A 49 -8.45 7.01 -5.54
CA MET A 49 -7.60 7.47 -4.44
C MET A 49 -6.15 7.06 -4.65
N LEU A 50 -5.23 7.98 -4.34
CA LEU A 50 -3.82 7.69 -4.13
C LEU A 50 -3.55 7.73 -2.62
N LEU A 51 -3.14 6.59 -2.06
CA LEU A 51 -2.90 6.43 -0.63
C LEU A 51 -1.41 6.17 -0.37
N TYR A 52 -0.94 6.66 0.79
CA TYR A 52 0.39 6.37 1.31
C TYR A 52 0.31 6.04 2.82
N PRO A 53 1.34 5.42 3.42
CA PRO A 53 1.28 4.94 4.81
C PRO A 53 1.12 6.08 5.84
N TYR A 54 0.77 5.78 7.09
CA TYR A 54 0.33 4.48 7.61
C TYR A 54 -1.19 4.38 7.59
N SER A 55 -1.71 3.17 7.36
CA SER A 55 -3.14 2.88 7.51
C SER A 55 -3.48 2.22 8.86
N TYR A 56 -2.53 1.54 9.50
CA TYR A 56 -2.79 0.76 10.72
C TYR A 56 -2.68 1.55 12.03
N LYS A 57 -2.22 2.81 11.98
CA LYS A 57 -2.00 3.65 13.17
C LYS A 57 -2.13 5.14 12.84
N TYR A 58 -2.50 5.93 13.85
CA TYR A 58 -2.50 7.39 13.77
C TYR A 58 -1.10 7.95 14.02
N ALA A 59 -0.25 7.91 13.00
CA ALA A 59 1.08 8.50 13.03
C ALA A 59 1.49 8.97 11.63
N THR A 60 2.26 10.04 11.57
CA THR A 60 2.84 10.54 10.32
C THR A 60 3.97 9.62 9.84
N ILE A 61 4.16 9.56 8.52
CA ILE A 61 5.31 8.89 7.93
C ILE A 61 6.57 9.75 8.02
N PRO A 62 7.76 9.13 8.09
CA PRO A 62 9.00 9.82 7.78
C PRO A 62 8.93 10.46 6.39
N ASN A 63 9.47 11.67 6.24
CA ASN A 63 9.48 12.43 4.99
C ASN A 63 8.08 12.74 4.41
N PHE A 64 7.07 12.93 5.27
CA PHE A 64 5.68 13.24 4.88
C PHE A 64 5.57 14.28 3.75
N ASN A 65 6.21 15.44 3.89
CA ASN A 65 6.12 16.52 2.89
C ASN A 65 6.58 16.08 1.48
N CYS A 66 7.60 15.23 1.40
CA CYS A 66 8.11 14.72 0.13
C CYS A 66 7.11 13.76 -0.52
N VAL A 67 6.54 12.85 0.27
CA VAL A 67 5.55 11.88 -0.21
C VAL A 67 4.25 12.56 -0.61
N GLU A 68 3.76 13.51 0.19
CA GLU A 68 2.55 14.28 -0.10
C GLU A 68 2.70 15.10 -1.38
N SER A 69 3.83 15.79 -1.56
CA SER A 69 4.10 16.55 -2.80
C SER A 69 4.17 15.64 -4.04
N ALA A 70 4.78 14.45 -3.91
CA ALA A 70 4.82 13.47 -4.98
C ALA A 70 3.42 12.91 -5.31
N ALA A 71 2.62 12.61 -4.29
CA ALA A 71 1.24 12.15 -4.43
C ALA A 71 0.37 13.20 -5.15
N HIS A 72 0.43 14.46 -4.71
CA HIS A 72 -0.30 15.56 -5.34
C HIS A 72 0.09 15.74 -6.82
N SER A 73 1.38 15.68 -7.12
CA SER A 73 1.88 15.77 -8.49
C SER A 73 1.38 14.61 -9.37
N ALA A 74 1.37 13.39 -8.84
CA ALA A 74 0.88 12.21 -9.53
C ALA A 74 -0.62 12.30 -9.85
N VAL A 75 -1.44 12.71 -8.87
CA VAL A 75 -2.89 12.92 -9.08
C VAL A 75 -3.14 14.03 -10.10
N THR A 76 -2.41 15.15 -10.01
CA THR A 76 -2.54 16.25 -10.97
C THR A 76 -2.21 15.81 -12.40
N ALA A 77 -1.15 15.01 -12.57
CA ALA A 77 -0.75 14.49 -13.88
C ALA A 77 -1.80 13.54 -14.45
N LEU A 78 -2.37 12.66 -13.61
CA LEU A 78 -3.43 11.74 -14.01
C LEU A 78 -4.70 12.50 -14.44
N TYR A 79 -5.10 13.49 -13.64
CA TYR A 79 -6.26 14.34 -13.92
C TYR A 79 -6.08 15.15 -15.22
N SER A 80 -4.87 15.65 -15.47
CA SER A 80 -4.57 16.42 -16.69
C SER A 80 -4.69 15.59 -17.97
N ALA A 81 -4.54 14.26 -17.88
CA ALA A 81 -4.61 13.39 -19.05
C ALA A 81 -6.06 13.10 -19.48
N TYR A 82 -6.98 12.93 -18.52
CA TYR A 82 -8.33 12.41 -18.81
C TYR A 82 -9.49 13.14 -18.10
N GLY A 83 -9.21 14.15 -17.26
CA GLY A 83 -10.22 14.98 -16.60
C GLY A 83 -11.02 14.31 -15.47
N VAL A 84 -10.56 13.16 -15.00
CA VAL A 84 -11.13 12.38 -13.88
C VAL A 84 -10.08 12.05 -12.83
#